data_AF-A0AAD1Q2M5-F1
#
_entry.id   AF-A0AAD1Q2M5-F1
#
_cell.length_a   1.000
_cell.length_b   1.000
_cell.length_c   1.000
_cell.angle_alpha   90.00
_cell.angle_beta   90.00
_cell.angle_gamma   90.00
#
_symmetry.space_group_name_H-M   'P 1'
#
loop_
_entity.id
_entity.type
_entity.pdbx_description
1 polymer ?
#
loop_
_entity_poly.entity_id
_entity_poly.type
_entity_poly.pdbx_seq_one_letter_code
_entity_poly.pdbx_strand_id
1 'polypeptide(L)'
;MSKAYVSAALKRLVCNRADFACEYCLMPEISVFVPHEIDHIIAEKHGGQTNENNLALACTICNKYKGSDLASIDPMNGEIVRLYHPRRDRWREHFKLEKGEIIPLTSIARVTVKLLQINRPERVEERRLLSQANILDIP
;
A
#
# COMPACT_ATOMS: atom_id res chain seq x y z
N MET A 1 11.99 8.07 -11.70
CA MET A 1 12.46 8.45 -10.34
C MET A 1 11.80 9.78 -9.97
N SER A 2 11.25 9.88 -8.76
CA SER A 2 10.69 11.13 -8.22
C SER A 2 11.75 12.23 -8.30
N LYS A 3 11.35 13.42 -8.74
CA LYS A 3 12.24 14.59 -8.80
C LYS A 3 12.06 15.51 -7.59
N ALA A 4 10.99 15.33 -6.83
CA ALA A 4 10.66 16.19 -5.72
C ALA A 4 11.49 15.87 -4.47
N TYR A 5 11.97 16.92 -3.81
CA TYR A 5 12.55 16.81 -2.48
C TYR A 5 11.45 16.55 -1.45
N VAL A 6 11.54 15.43 -0.74
CA VAL A 6 10.72 15.14 0.44
C VAL A 6 11.54 15.52 1.68
N SER A 7 11.07 16.50 2.45
CA SER A 7 11.79 16.92 3.66
C SER A 7 11.84 15.80 4.70
N ALA A 8 12.88 15.82 5.56
CA ALA A 8 13.00 14.84 6.64
C ALA A 8 11.79 14.87 7.59
N ALA A 9 11.22 16.05 7.85
CA ALA A 9 10.02 16.21 8.66
C ALA A 9 8.80 15.55 8.01
N LEU A 10 8.61 15.75 6.70
CA LEU A 10 7.51 15.14 5.95
C LEU A 10 7.68 13.61 5.87
N LYS A 11 8.90 13.12 5.64
CA LYS A 11 9.20 11.68 5.66
C LYS A 11 8.83 11.07 7.02
N ARG A 12 9.27 11.69 8.12
CA ARG A 12 8.93 11.23 9.49
C ARG A 12 7.44 11.22 9.75
N LEU A 13 6.72 12.25 9.29
CA LEU A 13 5.26 12.32 9.40
C LEU A 13 4.59 11.12 8.70
N VAL A 14 4.99 10.83 7.45
CA VAL A 14 4.43 9.71 6.67
C VAL A 14 4.75 8.37 7.34
N CYS A 15 6.00 8.16 7.79
CA CYS A 15 6.42 6.93 8.46
C CYS A 15 5.65 6.69 9.77
N ASN A 16 5.55 7.70 10.64
CA ASN A 16 4.87 7.58 11.93
C ASN A 16 3.37 7.33 11.76
N ARG A 17 2.72 8.01 10.80
CA ARG A 17 1.29 7.82 10.53
C ARG A 17 0.99 6.39 10.03
N ALA A 18 1.91 5.81 9.29
CA ALA A 18 1.79 4.44 8.78
C ALA A 18 2.25 3.37 9.79
N ASP A 19 2.62 3.77 11.00
CA ASP A 19 3.25 2.92 12.02
C ASP A 19 4.39 2.06 11.46
N PHE A 20 5.20 2.67 10.60
CA PHE A 20 6.30 2.00 9.89
C PHE A 20 5.87 0.76 9.09
N ALA A 21 4.59 0.62 8.73
CA ALA A 21 4.08 -0.45 7.88
C ALA A 21 3.71 0.05 6.48
N CYS A 22 3.82 -0.83 5.48
CA CYS A 22 3.36 -0.55 4.14
C CYS A 22 1.84 -0.35 4.15
N GLU A 23 1.38 0.82 3.72
CA GLU A 23 -0.04 1.21 3.78
C GLU A 23 -0.94 0.44 2.80
N TYR A 24 -0.33 -0.34 1.89
CA TYR A 24 -1.05 -1.19 0.93
C TYR A 24 -1.13 -2.65 1.36
N CYS A 25 -0.04 -3.20 1.90
CA CYS A 25 0.07 -4.65 2.16
C CYS A 25 0.35 -5.01 3.62
N LEU A 26 0.34 -4.04 4.53
CA LEU A 26 0.54 -4.17 5.98
C LEU A 26 1.89 -4.72 6.43
N MET A 27 2.83 -4.99 5.52
CA MET A 27 4.15 -5.46 5.92
C MET A 27 4.85 -4.39 6.77
N PRO A 28 5.29 -4.69 8.00
CA PRO A 28 6.00 -3.75 8.85
C PRO A 28 7.47 -3.66 8.41
N GLU A 29 8.07 -2.48 8.52
CA GLU A 29 9.44 -2.21 8.05
C GLU A 29 10.47 -3.09 8.78
N ILE A 30 10.22 -3.44 10.05
CA ILE A 30 11.07 -4.35 10.84
C ILE A 30 11.17 -5.78 10.24
N SER A 31 10.23 -6.16 9.38
CA SER A 31 10.18 -7.49 8.76
C SER A 31 10.84 -7.57 7.38
N VAL A 32 11.39 -6.47 6.87
CA VAL A 32 11.99 -6.39 5.54
C VAL A 32 13.44 -5.89 5.59
N PHE A 33 14.24 -6.32 4.62
CA PHE A 33 15.66 -5.95 4.53
C PHE A 33 15.90 -4.54 3.96
N VAL A 34 14.91 -3.99 3.25
CA VAL A 34 15.02 -2.70 2.58
C VAL A 34 13.98 -1.76 3.20
N PRO A 35 14.37 -0.54 3.60
CA PRO A 35 13.43 0.44 4.13
C PRO A 35 12.28 0.69 3.16
N HIS A 36 11.11 1.00 3.70
CA HIS A 36 10.00 1.44 2.89
C HIS A 36 10.27 2.80 2.25
N GLU A 37 9.62 3.01 1.12
CA GLU A 37 9.76 4.19 0.29
C GLU A 37 8.56 5.09 0.45
N ILE A 38 8.80 6.39 0.25
CA ILE A 38 7.72 7.38 0.18
C ILE A 38 7.15 7.33 -1.23
N ASP A 39 5.92 6.82 -1.34
CA ASP A 39 5.17 6.72 -2.58
C ASP A 39 4.20 7.90 -2.71
N HIS A 40 4.12 8.47 -3.92
CA HIS A 40 3.09 9.42 -4.27
C HIS A 40 1.84 8.66 -4.73
N ILE A 41 0.77 8.72 -3.93
CA ILE A 41 -0.50 8.05 -4.22
C ILE A 41 -0.98 8.43 -5.62
N ILE A 42 -1.03 9.73 -5.91
CA ILE A 42 -1.05 10.28 -7.27
C ILE A 42 0.38 10.58 -7.67
N ALA A 43 0.92 9.88 -8.67
CA ALA A 43 2.31 10.07 -9.10
C ALA A 43 2.58 11.49 -9.62
N GLU A 44 3.81 11.98 -9.46
CA GLU A 44 4.24 13.31 -9.95
C GLU A 44 3.97 13.51 -11.45
N LYS A 45 4.15 12.45 -12.26
CA LYS A 45 3.89 12.51 -13.70
C LYS A 45 2.42 12.82 -14.06
N HIS A 46 1.52 12.60 -13.11
CA HIS A 46 0.09 12.90 -13.20
C HIS A 46 -0.28 14.19 -12.44
N GLY A 47 0.70 15.01 -12.06
CA GLY A 47 0.48 16.25 -11.31
C GLY A 47 0.35 16.07 -9.80
N GLY A 48 0.71 14.90 -9.28
CA GLY A 48 0.71 14.61 -7.86
C GLY A 48 1.64 15.52 -7.07
N GLN A 49 1.13 16.14 -6.01
CA GLN A 49 1.90 17.05 -5.17
C GLN A 49 2.70 16.28 -4.10
N THR A 50 3.85 16.83 -3.69
CA THR A 50 4.65 16.30 -2.58
C THR A 50 4.18 16.92 -1.27
N ASN A 51 3.09 16.38 -0.71
CA ASN A 51 2.53 16.80 0.57
C ASN A 51 1.93 15.60 1.33
N GLU A 52 1.64 15.77 2.62
CA GLU A 52 1.16 14.70 3.49
C GLU A 52 -0.13 14.01 3.01
N ASN A 53 -0.96 14.68 2.21
CA ASN A 53 -2.24 14.18 1.72
C ASN A 53 -2.11 13.32 0.44
N ASN A 54 -0.93 13.34 -0.19
CA ASN A 54 -0.65 12.56 -1.40
C ASN A 54 0.51 11.58 -1.23
N LEU A 55 1.11 11.51 -0.03
CA LEU A 55 2.20 10.58 0.26
C LEU A 55 1.71 9.40 1.11
N ALA A 56 2.21 8.21 0.77
CA ALA A 56 2.04 6.98 1.52
C ALA A 56 3.39 6.30 1.78
N LEU A 57 3.47 5.51 2.86
CA LEU A 57 4.60 4.60 3.08
C LEU A 57 4.33 3.29 2.33
N ALA A 58 5.23 2.91 1.43
CA ALA A 58 5.08 1.72 0.61
C ALA A 58 6.33 0.85 0.64
N CYS A 59 6.16 -0.48 0.75
CA CYS A 59 7.28 -1.37 0.53
C CYS A 59 7.71 -1.36 -0.94
N THR A 60 8.99 -1.69 -1.19
CA THR A 60 9.58 -1.66 -2.54
C THR A 60 8.76 -2.47 -3.56
N ILE A 61 8.13 -3.57 -3.13
CA ILE A 61 7.29 -4.40 -4.01
C ILE A 61 6.01 -3.65 -4.41
N CYS A 62 5.25 -3.15 -3.43
CA CYS A 62 4.01 -2.42 -3.70
C CYS A 62 4.29 -1.14 -4.51
N ASN A 63 5.33 -0.39 -4.15
CA ASN A 63 5.74 0.80 -4.86
C ASN A 63 6.09 0.50 -6.32
N LYS A 64 6.87 -0.56 -6.56
CA LYS A 64 7.26 -0.98 -7.92
C LYS A 64 6.07 -1.39 -8.79
N TYR A 65 5.15 -2.19 -8.25
CA TYR A 65 3.98 -2.66 -9.01
C TYR A 65 2.94 -1.57 -9.24
N LYS A 66 2.71 -0.70 -8.25
CA LYS A 66 1.86 0.48 -8.44
C LYS A 66 2.46 1.40 -9.49
N GLY A 67 3.77 1.66 -9.39
CA GLY A 67 4.48 2.60 -10.25
C GLY A 67 3.73 3.94 -10.29
N SER A 68 3.22 4.26 -11.47
CA SER A 68 2.44 5.47 -11.68
C SER A 68 0.93 5.27 -11.82
N ASP A 69 0.47 4.03 -11.76
CA ASP A 69 -0.91 3.70 -12.03
C ASP A 69 -1.83 4.20 -10.91
N LEU A 70 -2.98 4.74 -11.31
CA LEU A 70 -4.03 5.25 -10.40
C LEU A 70 -5.26 4.34 -10.40
N ALA A 71 -5.35 3.44 -11.37
CA ALA A 71 -6.47 2.56 -11.62
C ALA A 71 -5.99 1.28 -12.31
N SER A 72 -6.84 0.26 -12.27
CA SER A 72 -6.67 -0.94 -13.09
C SER A 72 -8.05 -1.45 -13.54
N ILE A 73 -8.05 -2.55 -14.28
CA ILE A 73 -9.27 -3.19 -14.78
C ILE A 73 -9.72 -4.25 -13.78
N ASP A 74 -10.94 -4.12 -13.25
CA ASP A 74 -11.52 -5.11 -12.36
C ASP A 74 -11.75 -6.41 -13.14
N PRO A 75 -11.12 -7.54 -12.73
CA PRO A 75 -11.25 -8.80 -13.44
C PRO A 75 -12.68 -9.35 -13.49
N MET A 76 -13.58 -8.90 -12.61
CA MET A 76 -14.94 -9.43 -12.52
C MET A 76 -15.88 -8.88 -13.58
N ASN A 77 -15.71 -7.61 -13.97
CA ASN A 77 -16.66 -6.91 -14.86
C ASN A 77 -15.98 -6.11 -15.98
N GLY A 78 -14.65 -5.99 -15.99
CA GLY A 78 -13.89 -5.26 -17.01
C GLY A 78 -13.92 -3.73 -16.84
N GLU A 79 -14.48 -3.21 -15.76
CA GLU A 79 -14.54 -1.76 -15.51
C GLU A 79 -13.18 -1.22 -15.06
N ILE A 80 -12.91 0.04 -15.42
CA ILE A 80 -11.75 0.78 -14.90
C ILE A 80 -12.10 1.25 -13.49
N VAL A 81 -11.36 0.75 -12.50
CA VAL A 81 -11.56 1.08 -11.09
C VAL A 81 -10.27 1.64 -10.52
N ARG A 82 -10.38 2.74 -9.76
CA ARG A 82 -9.23 3.35 -9.08
C ARG A 82 -8.61 2.40 -8.05
N LEU A 83 -7.33 2.59 -7.78
CA LEU A 83 -6.64 1.93 -6.68
C LEU A 83 -7.08 2.49 -5.32
N TYR A 84 -6.80 1.73 -4.27
CA TYR A 84 -6.97 2.14 -2.89
C TYR A 84 -6.12 3.38 -2.58
N HIS A 85 -6.73 4.34 -1.88
CA HIS A 85 -6.13 5.61 -1.50
C HIS A 85 -6.08 5.72 0.03
N PRO A 86 -4.92 5.49 0.68
CA PRO A 86 -4.78 5.44 2.15
C PRO A 86 -5.19 6.71 2.94
N ARG A 87 -5.51 7.81 2.22
CA ARG A 87 -5.91 9.10 2.78
C ARG A 87 -7.40 9.41 2.57
N ARG A 88 -8.09 8.63 1.75
CA ARG A 88 -9.52 8.82 1.41
C ARG A 88 -10.36 7.60 1.76
N ASP A 89 -9.73 6.43 1.75
CA ASP A 89 -10.37 5.15 1.95
C ASP A 89 -10.03 4.59 3.33
N ARG A 90 -11.00 3.90 3.95
CA ARG A 90 -10.78 3.16 5.19
C ARG A 90 -10.43 1.71 4.88
N TRP A 91 -9.31 1.23 5.43
CA TRP A 91 -8.79 -0.09 5.10
C TRP A 91 -9.83 -1.20 5.33
N ARG A 92 -10.52 -1.18 6.48
CA ARG A 92 -11.54 -2.19 6.87
C ARG A 92 -12.81 -2.19 6.03
N GLU A 93 -13.09 -1.13 5.28
CA GLU A 93 -14.22 -1.08 4.34
C GLU A 93 -13.88 -1.79 3.01
N HIS A 94 -12.59 -1.94 2.73
CA HIS A 94 -12.08 -2.48 1.47
C HIS A 94 -11.45 -3.87 1.62
N PHE A 95 -10.84 -4.16 2.76
CA PHE A 95 -10.02 -5.33 2.96
C PHE A 95 -10.33 -6.04 4.27
N LYS A 96 -10.09 -7.35 4.28
CA LYS A 96 -10.04 -8.18 5.49
C LYS A 96 -8.74 -8.98 5.47
N LEU A 97 -8.03 -9.05 6.60
CA LEU A 97 -6.88 -9.94 6.74
C LEU A 97 -7.34 -11.28 7.33
N GLU A 98 -7.05 -12.38 6.67
CA GLU A 98 -7.39 -13.73 7.14
C GLU A 98 -6.25 -14.69 6.85
N LYS A 99 -5.66 -15.27 7.90
CA LYS A 99 -4.53 -16.23 7.80
C LYS A 99 -3.36 -15.71 6.93
N GLY A 100 -3.11 -14.41 6.96
CA GLY A 100 -2.06 -13.74 6.18
C GLY A 100 -2.51 -13.29 4.78
N GLU A 101 -3.67 -13.70 4.30
CA GLU A 101 -4.23 -13.25 3.03
C GLU A 101 -5.05 -11.98 3.20
N ILE A 102 -4.84 -10.99 2.31
CA ILE A 102 -5.64 -9.77 2.26
C ILE A 102 -6.81 -10.01 1.29
N ILE A 103 -7.98 -10.31 1.84
CA ILE A 103 -9.21 -10.56 1.09
C ILE A 103 -9.81 -9.23 0.64
N PRO A 104 -10.01 -9.01 -0.68
CA PRO A 104 -10.66 -7.82 -1.19
C PRO A 104 -12.19 -7.90 -1.07
N LEU A 105 -12.80 -6.90 -0.43
CA LEU A 105 -14.25 -6.81 -0.22
C LEU A 105 -14.96 -5.95 -1.28
N THR A 106 -14.23 -5.08 -1.98
CA THR A 106 -14.78 -4.17 -3.00
C THR A 106 -14.01 -4.25 -4.32
N SER A 107 -14.54 -3.61 -5.38
CA SER A 107 -13.84 -3.49 -6.66
C SER A 107 -12.49 -2.76 -6.53
N ILE A 108 -12.44 -1.66 -5.77
CA ILE A 108 -11.20 -0.93 -5.43
C ILE A 108 -10.17 -1.88 -4.81
N ALA A 109 -10.61 -2.70 -3.86
CA ALA A 109 -9.74 -3.67 -3.20
C ALA A 109 -9.23 -4.74 -4.16
N ARG A 110 -10.11 -5.28 -5.02
CA ARG A 110 -9.75 -6.31 -6.02
C ARG A 110 -8.69 -5.80 -6.99
N VAL A 111 -8.90 -4.60 -7.57
CA VAL A 111 -7.91 -4.03 -8.49
C VAL A 111 -6.59 -3.71 -7.79
N THR A 112 -6.65 -3.27 -6.53
CA THR A 112 -5.44 -3.00 -5.72
C THR A 112 -4.67 -4.29 -5.44
N VAL A 113 -5.33 -5.33 -4.93
CA VAL A 113 -4.70 -6.64 -4.64
C VAL A 113 -4.05 -7.22 -5.89
N LYS A 114 -4.78 -7.18 -7.02
CA LYS A 114 -4.33 -7.72 -8.31
C LYS A 114 -3.15 -6.94 -8.86
N LEU A 115 -3.24 -5.61 -8.96
CA LEU A 115 -2.18 -4.80 -9.55
C LEU A 115 -0.92 -4.82 -8.70
N LEU A 116 -1.04 -4.62 -7.38
CA LEU A 116 0.10 -4.54 -6.47
C LEU A 116 0.67 -5.91 -6.07
N GLN A 117 0.03 -7.01 -6.48
CA GLN A 117 0.46 -8.38 -6.20
C GLN A 117 0.64 -8.64 -4.69
N ILE A 118 -0.27 -8.14 -3.86
CA ILE A 118 -0.06 -8.12 -2.40
C ILE A 118 -0.21 -9.50 -1.73
N ASN A 119 -0.89 -10.44 -2.40
CA ASN A 119 -1.11 -11.82 -1.93
C ASN A 119 -0.22 -12.85 -2.65
N ARG A 120 1.01 -12.46 -3.02
CA ARG A 120 2.00 -13.47 -3.42
C ARG A 120 2.19 -14.49 -2.29
N PRO A 121 2.37 -15.79 -2.59
CA PRO A 121 2.41 -16.84 -1.56
C PRO A 121 3.39 -16.55 -0.42
N GLU A 122 4.56 -15.99 -0.74
CA GLU A 122 5.59 -15.64 0.23
C GLU A 122 5.10 -14.53 1.17
N ARG A 123 4.40 -13.50 0.66
CA ARG A 123 3.84 -12.42 1.46
C ARG A 123 2.68 -12.87 2.34
N VAL A 124 1.88 -13.82 1.86
CA VAL A 124 0.81 -14.41 2.66
C VAL A 124 1.40 -15.14 3.85
N GLU A 125 2.43 -15.95 3.62
CA GLU A 125 3.11 -16.70 4.68
C GLU A 125 3.84 -15.79 5.68
N GLU A 126 4.56 -14.77 5.20
CA GLU A 126 5.17 -13.75 6.07
C GLU A 126 4.13 -13.08 6.97
N ARG A 127 3.01 -12.61 6.39
CA ARG A 127 1.94 -11.99 7.20
C ARG A 127 1.32 -12.99 8.18
N ARG A 128 1.15 -14.26 7.80
CA ARG A 128 0.62 -15.29 8.68
C ARG A 128 1.50 -15.44 9.93
N LEU A 129 2.82 -15.50 9.76
CA LEU A 129 3.79 -15.59 10.85
C LEU A 129 3.79 -14.32 11.71
N LEU A 130 3.76 -13.14 11.09
CA LEU A 130 3.73 -11.86 11.81
C LEU A 130 2.42 -11.67 12.60
N SER A 131 1.28 -12.11 12.06
CA SER A 131 -0.01 -12.15 12.79
C SER A 131 0.08 -13.05 14.01
N GLN A 132 0.69 -14.24 13.89
CA GLN A 132 0.86 -15.16 15.03
C GLN A 132 1.78 -14.59 16.11
N ALA A 133 2.75 -13.77 15.73
CA ALA A 133 3.64 -13.08 16.64
C ALA A 133 3.06 -11.77 17.21
N ASN A 134 1.83 -11.38 16.83
CA ASN A 134 1.20 -10.10 17.19
C ASN A 134 2.03 -8.87 16.79
N ILE A 135 2.69 -8.93 15.62
CA ILE A 135 3.50 -7.83 15.06
C ILE A 135 2.72 -7.03 14.01
N LEU A 136 1.63 -7.58 13.47
CA LEU A 136 0.81 -6.90 12.47
C LEU A 136 -0.25 -6.02 13.12
N ASP A 137 -0.21 -4.74 12.80
CA ASP A 137 -1.29 -3.79 13.06
C ASP A 137 -2.22 -3.68 11.85
N ILE A 138 -3.52 -3.81 12.13
CA ILE A 138 -4.58 -3.68 11.11
C ILE A 138 -5.26 -2.33 11.30
N PRO A 139 -5.08 -1.37 10.37
CA PRO A 139 -5.69 -0.05 10.42
C PRO A 139 -7.22 -0.06 10.53
#